data_AF-A0AAN4YP61-F1
#
_entry.id   AF-A0AAN4YP61-F1
#
_cell.length_a   1.000
_cell.length_b   1.000
_cell.length_c   1.000
_cell.angle_alpha   90.00
_cell.angle_beta   90.00
_cell.angle_gamma   90.00
#
_symmetry.space_group_name_H-M   'P 1'
#
loop_
_entity.id
_entity.type
_entity.pdbx_description
1 polymer ?
#
loop_
_entity_poly.entity_id
_entity_poly.type
_entity_poly.pdbx_seq_one_letter_code
_entity_poly.pdbx_strand_id
1 'polypeptide(L)'
;MSETQVHPAVPALFKELPIIQDALTTETTNLQEETVNKCLPFLKGIHSSQKGPFNQFGVPALNRDDHIAYLYDSLEDYPGSFVALDASRPWMVYWALAGLALLGEDISQFRERVITSFRPMQNPTGGFGGGHGQLSHCAPTYAAVLSLAMVGGEEAFQLIDRKAM
;
A
#
# COMPACT_ATOMS: atom_id res chain seq x y z
N MET A 1 -13.03 28.97 -20.07
CA MET A 1 -12.41 27.86 -19.33
C MET A 1 -10.91 28.01 -19.56
N SER A 2 -10.13 28.36 -18.54
CA SER A 2 -8.68 28.52 -18.72
C SER A 2 -8.09 27.14 -19.00
N GLU A 3 -7.39 26.98 -20.13
CA GLU A 3 -6.59 25.78 -20.39
C GLU A 3 -5.63 25.57 -19.22
N THR A 4 -5.68 24.40 -18.60
CA THR A 4 -4.76 24.04 -17.52
C THR A 4 -3.36 23.95 -18.12
N GLN A 5 -2.58 25.01 -17.96
CA GLN A 5 -1.25 25.10 -18.54
C GLN A 5 -0.26 24.23 -17.75
N VAL A 6 0.55 23.45 -18.46
CA VAL A 6 1.58 22.60 -17.85
C VAL A 6 2.56 23.46 -17.06
N HIS A 7 2.84 23.07 -15.82
CA HIS A 7 3.73 23.83 -14.95
C HIS A 7 5.16 23.91 -15.56
N PRO A 8 5.76 25.11 -15.67
CA PRO A 8 7.00 25.32 -16.44
C PRO A 8 8.20 24.55 -15.87
N ALA A 9 8.21 24.30 -14.56
CA ALA A 9 9.28 23.56 -13.89
C ALA A 9 9.27 22.04 -14.13
N VAL A 10 8.20 21.47 -14.73
CA VAL A 10 8.17 20.03 -15.06
C VAL A 10 9.10 19.78 -16.25
N PRO A 11 10.19 19.00 -16.11
CA PRO A 11 11.14 18.74 -17.19
C PRO A 11 10.53 18.04 -18.41
N ALA A 12 11.06 18.28 -19.61
CA ALA A 12 10.64 17.59 -20.84
C ALA A 12 10.68 16.06 -20.72
N LEU A 13 11.66 15.54 -19.96
CA LEU A 13 11.82 14.12 -19.64
C LEU A 13 10.55 13.45 -19.11
N PHE A 14 9.66 14.19 -18.43
CA PHE A 14 8.42 13.65 -17.85
C PHE A 14 7.16 14.01 -18.64
N LYS A 15 7.31 14.68 -19.79
CA LYS A 15 6.18 15.24 -20.57
C LYS A 15 6.05 14.62 -21.97
N GLU A 16 7.03 13.84 -22.37
CA GLU A 16 7.21 13.36 -23.74
C GLU A 16 7.54 11.87 -23.75
N LEU A 17 7.32 11.23 -24.90
CA LEU A 17 7.79 9.87 -25.14
C LEU A 17 9.31 9.84 -25.28
N PRO A 18 9.95 8.67 -25.09
CA PRO A 18 11.36 8.49 -25.43
C PRO A 18 11.62 8.86 -26.91
N ILE A 19 12.81 9.40 -27.17
CA ILE A 19 13.25 9.79 -28.52
C ILE A 19 13.39 8.57 -29.42
N ILE A 20 13.87 7.45 -28.86
CA ILE A 20 14.05 6.20 -29.61
C ILE A 20 12.74 5.42 -29.53
N GLN A 21 12.15 5.18 -30.70
CA GLN A 21 10.96 4.34 -30.87
C GLN A 21 11.22 3.39 -32.02
N ASP A 22 11.19 2.09 -31.73
CA ASP A 22 11.38 1.06 -32.74
C ASP A 22 10.14 0.97 -33.65
N ALA A 23 10.36 0.65 -34.92
CA ALA A 23 9.27 0.47 -35.88
C ALA A 23 8.50 -0.84 -35.66
N LEU A 24 9.05 -1.79 -34.91
CA LEU A 24 8.40 -3.07 -34.62
C LEU A 24 7.40 -2.90 -33.49
N THR A 25 6.12 -3.07 -33.79
CA THR A 25 5.05 -3.06 -32.81
C THR A 25 4.75 -4.47 -32.32
N THR A 26 4.67 -4.63 -31.00
CA THR A 26 4.30 -5.87 -30.30
C THR A 26 3.29 -5.56 -29.19
N GLU A 27 2.79 -6.60 -28.52
CA GLU A 27 1.98 -6.41 -27.31
C GLU A 27 2.71 -5.58 -26.25
N THR A 28 4.02 -5.81 -26.07
CA THR A 28 4.84 -5.04 -25.11
C THR A 28 4.86 -3.54 -25.45
N THR A 29 5.06 -3.17 -26.71
CA THR A 29 5.09 -1.76 -27.11
C THR A 29 3.71 -1.11 -27.04
N ASN A 30 2.65 -1.85 -27.37
CA ASN A 30 1.27 -1.37 -27.27
C ASN A 30 0.90 -1.05 -25.81
N LEU A 31 1.19 -1.96 -24.88
CA LEU A 31 0.93 -1.76 -23.45
C LEU A 31 1.79 -0.64 -22.87
N GLN A 32 3.05 -0.52 -23.31
CA GLN A 32 3.92 0.59 -22.94
C GLN A 32 3.32 1.93 -23.38
N GLU A 33 2.93 2.07 -24.64
CA GLU A 33 2.39 3.31 -25.19
C GLU A 33 1.06 3.70 -24.51
N GLU A 34 0.15 2.73 -24.31
CA GLU A 34 -1.09 2.95 -23.57
C GLU A 34 -0.82 3.47 -22.14
N THR A 35 0.18 2.88 -21.47
CA THR A 35 0.58 3.31 -20.12
C THR A 35 1.15 4.73 -20.13
N VAL A 36 2.03 5.07 -21.07
CA VAL A 36 2.58 6.43 -21.17
C VAL A 36 1.46 7.45 -21.43
N ASN A 37 0.56 7.15 -22.36
CA ASN A 37 -0.55 8.04 -22.69
C ASN A 37 -1.49 8.29 -21.50
N LYS A 38 -1.70 7.28 -20.65
CA LYS A 38 -2.43 7.45 -19.37
C LYS A 38 -1.66 8.28 -18.36
N CYS A 39 -0.33 8.14 -18.26
CA CYS A 39 0.48 8.82 -17.25
C CYS A 39 0.78 10.29 -17.58
N LEU A 40 0.96 10.64 -18.85
CA LEU A 40 1.39 11.97 -19.27
C LEU A 40 0.52 13.12 -18.74
N PRO A 41 -0.83 13.05 -18.74
CA PRO A 41 -1.66 14.10 -18.15
C PRO A 41 -1.40 14.31 -16.64
N PHE A 42 -1.11 13.24 -15.90
CA PHE A 42 -0.80 13.31 -14.47
C PHE A 42 0.59 13.88 -14.19
N LEU A 43 1.59 13.44 -14.96
CA LEU A 43 2.97 13.96 -14.86
C LEU A 43 3.05 15.44 -15.23
N LYS A 44 2.19 15.89 -16.16
CA LYS A 44 2.04 17.30 -16.55
C LYS A 44 1.28 18.14 -15.51
N GLY A 45 0.61 17.51 -14.54
CA GLY A 45 -0.21 18.20 -13.54
C GLY A 45 -1.50 18.80 -14.11
N ILE A 46 -2.00 18.27 -15.23
CA ILE A 46 -3.17 18.84 -15.94
C ILE A 46 -4.39 17.92 -15.91
N HIS A 47 -4.28 16.72 -15.32
CA HIS A 47 -5.42 15.81 -15.23
C HIS A 47 -6.43 16.33 -14.21
N SER A 48 -7.72 16.36 -14.58
CA SER A 48 -8.78 17.00 -13.79
C SER A 48 -9.04 16.37 -12.41
N SER A 49 -8.61 15.13 -12.20
CA SER A 49 -8.72 14.46 -10.90
C SER A 49 -7.62 14.82 -9.91
N GLN A 50 -6.54 15.49 -10.33
CA GLN A 50 -5.45 15.85 -9.43
C GLN A 50 -5.86 17.00 -8.52
N LYS A 51 -5.70 16.79 -7.21
CA LYS A 51 -5.90 17.82 -6.20
C LYS A 51 -4.57 18.52 -5.92
N GLY A 52 -4.62 19.84 -5.80
CA GLY A 52 -3.47 20.64 -5.35
C GLY A 52 -3.31 20.64 -3.82
N PRO A 53 -2.40 21.47 -3.28
CA PRO A 53 -1.53 22.40 -4.00
C PRO A 53 -0.43 21.68 -4.79
N PHE A 54 0.00 22.27 -5.90
CA PHE A 54 1.20 21.85 -6.62
C PHE A 54 2.41 22.63 -6.10
N ASN A 55 3.53 21.95 -5.87
CA ASN A 55 4.76 22.60 -5.44
C ASN A 55 5.46 23.33 -6.59
N GLN A 56 6.59 23.99 -6.30
CA GLN A 56 7.39 24.72 -7.30
C GLN A 56 7.93 23.87 -8.46
N PHE A 57 7.82 22.53 -8.37
CA PHE A 57 8.22 21.58 -9.41
C PHE A 57 7.03 21.02 -10.19
N GLY A 58 5.80 21.49 -9.94
CA GLY A 58 4.59 21.01 -10.59
C GLY A 58 4.12 19.63 -10.10
N VAL A 59 4.53 19.21 -8.90
CA VAL A 59 4.10 17.94 -8.29
C VAL A 59 3.02 18.22 -7.25
N PRO A 60 1.87 17.50 -7.27
CA PRO A 60 0.81 17.69 -6.28
C PRO A 60 1.28 17.27 -4.88
N ALA A 61 0.73 17.91 -3.86
CA ALA A 61 0.95 17.52 -2.48
C ALA A 61 0.46 16.09 -2.20
N LEU A 62 1.07 15.42 -1.22
CA LEU A 62 0.55 14.17 -0.69
C LEU A 62 -0.77 14.45 0.03
N ASN A 63 -1.86 13.81 -0.41
CA ASN A 63 -3.20 13.95 0.20
C ASN A 63 -3.29 13.11 1.47
N ARG A 64 -2.58 13.52 2.52
CA ARG A 64 -2.39 12.76 3.75
C ARG A 64 -3.72 12.34 4.38
N ASP A 65 -4.67 13.25 4.54
CA ASP A 65 -5.94 12.98 5.21
C ASP A 65 -6.78 11.94 4.45
N ASP A 66 -6.84 12.04 3.11
CA ASP A 66 -7.53 11.06 2.26
C ASP A 66 -6.88 9.67 2.39
N HIS A 67 -5.55 9.61 2.46
CA HIS A 67 -4.82 8.34 2.63
C HIS A 67 -4.98 7.75 4.04
N ILE A 68 -4.95 8.58 5.07
CA ILE A 68 -5.17 8.16 6.47
C ILE A 68 -6.57 7.57 6.61
N ALA A 69 -7.60 8.27 6.11
CA ALA A 69 -8.98 7.78 6.14
C ALA A 69 -9.12 6.43 5.41
N TYR A 70 -8.54 6.31 4.21
CA TYR A 70 -8.54 5.04 3.47
C TYR A 70 -7.87 3.89 4.24
N LEU A 71 -6.74 4.14 4.90
CA LEU A 71 -6.01 3.12 5.63
C LEU A 71 -6.75 2.69 6.90
N TYR A 72 -7.38 3.63 7.60
CA TYR A 72 -8.27 3.30 8.73
C TYR A 72 -9.43 2.43 8.28
N ASP A 73 -10.14 2.80 7.21
CA ASP A 73 -11.24 2.00 6.64
C ASP A 73 -10.75 0.61 6.21
N SER A 74 -9.51 0.50 5.71
CA SER A 74 -8.92 -0.77 5.28
C SER A 74 -8.62 -1.77 6.42
N LEU A 75 -8.69 -1.34 7.69
CA LEU A 75 -8.55 -2.22 8.86
C LEU A 75 -9.89 -2.80 9.35
N GLU A 76 -10.99 -2.44 8.70
CA GLU A 76 -12.33 -2.88 9.06
C GLU A 76 -12.80 -4.04 8.17
N ASP A 77 -14.11 -4.29 8.16
CA ASP A 77 -14.70 -5.44 7.47
C ASP A 77 -14.72 -5.28 5.94
N TYR A 78 -14.59 -6.43 5.25
CA TYR A 78 -14.60 -6.50 3.79
C TYR A 78 -15.79 -7.32 3.28
N PRO A 79 -16.33 -6.98 2.09
CA PRO A 79 -17.37 -7.78 1.46
C PRO A 79 -16.81 -9.12 0.95
N GLY A 80 -17.68 -10.11 0.75
CA GLY A 80 -17.28 -11.47 0.37
C GLY A 80 -16.49 -11.60 -0.94
N SER A 81 -16.52 -10.60 -1.81
CA SER A 81 -15.66 -10.53 -3.01
C SER A 81 -14.15 -10.49 -2.69
N PHE A 82 -13.78 -10.19 -1.44
CA PHE A 82 -12.39 -10.18 -0.97
C PHE A 82 -11.89 -11.57 -0.55
N VAL A 83 -12.64 -12.66 -0.78
CA VAL A 83 -12.24 -14.03 -0.44
C VAL A 83 -10.87 -14.42 -1.03
N ALA A 84 -10.47 -13.85 -2.17
CA ALA A 84 -9.15 -14.09 -2.76
C ALA A 84 -7.99 -13.61 -1.86
N LEU A 85 -8.26 -12.71 -0.91
CA LEU A 85 -7.31 -12.19 0.07
C LEU A 85 -7.39 -12.87 1.44
N ASP A 86 -8.18 -13.94 1.59
CA ASP A 86 -8.33 -14.64 2.88
C ASP A 86 -6.98 -15.19 3.42
N ALA A 87 -6.08 -15.62 2.51
CA ALA A 87 -4.72 -16.03 2.88
C ALA A 87 -3.73 -14.86 3.10
N SER A 88 -4.20 -13.61 2.98
CA SER A 88 -3.40 -12.39 3.07
C SER A 88 -3.87 -11.44 4.18
N ARG A 89 -4.67 -11.90 5.15
CA ARG A 89 -5.15 -11.01 6.23
C ARG A 89 -4.03 -10.40 7.07
N PRO A 90 -2.94 -11.12 7.44
CA PRO A 90 -1.76 -10.48 8.05
C PRO A 90 -1.11 -9.41 7.18
N TRP A 91 -1.13 -9.57 5.86
CA TRP A 91 -0.64 -8.55 4.93
C TRP A 91 -1.50 -7.31 4.93
N MET A 92 -2.83 -7.46 4.94
CA MET A 92 -3.77 -6.33 5.01
C MET A 92 -3.52 -5.49 6.28
N VAL A 93 -3.34 -6.15 7.43
CA VAL A 93 -2.97 -5.48 8.68
C VAL A 93 -1.62 -4.79 8.56
N TYR A 94 -0.59 -5.48 8.07
CA TYR A 94 0.75 -4.91 7.92
C TYR A 94 0.77 -3.68 7.01
N TRP A 95 0.15 -3.75 5.82
CA TRP A 95 0.13 -2.64 4.87
C TRP A 95 -0.57 -1.41 5.44
N ALA A 96 -1.71 -1.61 6.10
CA ALA A 96 -2.46 -0.52 6.70
C ALA A 96 -1.67 0.14 7.85
N LEU A 97 -1.16 -0.65 8.79
CA LEU A 97 -0.37 -0.13 9.92
C LEU A 97 0.94 0.53 9.46
N ALA A 98 1.63 -0.04 8.47
CA ALA A 98 2.85 0.57 7.92
C ALA A 98 2.54 1.91 7.24
N GLY A 99 1.46 2.00 6.48
CA GLY A 99 1.01 3.24 5.86
C GLY A 99 0.67 4.31 6.90
N LEU A 100 -0.10 3.96 7.94
CA LEU A 100 -0.45 4.85 9.04
C LEU A 100 0.81 5.34 9.79
N ALA A 101 1.74 4.43 10.11
CA ALA A 101 3.00 4.78 10.76
C ALA A 101 3.86 5.73 9.90
N LEU A 102 3.97 5.49 8.59
CA LEU A 102 4.69 6.38 7.66
C LEU A 102 4.02 7.75 7.54
N LEU A 103 2.70 7.80 7.73
CA LEU A 103 1.93 9.04 7.80
C LEU A 103 1.96 9.66 9.21
N GLY A 104 2.65 9.07 10.18
CA GLY A 104 2.86 9.65 11.51
C GLY A 104 1.71 9.45 12.49
N GLU A 105 0.75 8.55 12.17
CA GLU A 105 -0.34 8.21 13.07
C GLU A 105 0.16 7.34 14.24
N ASP A 106 -0.43 7.54 15.43
CA ASP A 106 -0.20 6.64 16.56
C ASP A 106 -1.02 5.36 16.38
N ILE A 107 -0.31 4.28 16.05
CA ILE A 107 -0.88 2.96 15.82
C ILE A 107 -0.85 2.06 17.07
N SER A 108 -0.33 2.55 18.21
CA SER A 108 -0.29 1.76 19.45
C SER A 108 -1.70 1.40 19.96
N GLN A 109 -2.70 2.21 19.62
CA GLN A 109 -4.13 1.95 19.87
C GLN A 109 -4.63 0.62 19.26
N PHE A 110 -3.98 0.10 18.22
CA PHE A 110 -4.38 -1.16 17.58
C PHE A 110 -3.82 -2.41 18.25
N ARG A 111 -2.98 -2.28 19.28
CA ARG A 111 -2.27 -3.42 19.90
C ARG A 111 -3.20 -4.58 20.24
N GLU A 112 -4.28 -4.32 20.96
CA GLU A 112 -5.22 -5.37 21.38
C GLU A 112 -5.92 -6.05 20.20
N ARG A 113 -6.36 -5.25 19.20
CA ARG A 113 -6.99 -5.78 17.97
C ARG A 113 -6.02 -6.65 17.18
N VAL A 114 -4.76 -6.24 17.05
CA VAL A 114 -3.71 -6.98 16.35
C VAL A 114 -3.39 -8.30 17.06
N ILE A 115 -3.20 -8.27 18.38
CA ILE A 115 -2.96 -9.48 19.18
C ILE A 115 -4.13 -10.46 19.03
N THR A 116 -5.35 -9.97 19.15
CA THR A 116 -6.57 -10.78 19.03
C THR A 116 -6.70 -11.39 17.63
N SER A 117 -6.35 -10.63 16.60
CA SER A 117 -6.41 -11.08 15.21
C SER A 117 -5.39 -12.18 14.90
N PHE A 118 -4.15 -12.05 15.37
CA PHE A 118 -3.07 -12.98 15.03
C PHE A 118 -2.97 -14.20 15.94
N ARG A 119 -3.48 -14.14 17.16
CA ARG A 119 -3.50 -15.29 18.08
C ARG A 119 -4.08 -16.57 17.42
N PRO A 120 -5.26 -16.55 16.77
CA PRO A 120 -5.79 -17.75 16.11
C PRO A 120 -5.07 -18.12 14.81
N MET A 121 -4.15 -17.29 14.31
CA MET A 121 -3.38 -17.52 13.08
C MET A 121 -2.00 -18.13 13.34
N GLN A 122 -1.51 -18.11 14.59
CA GLN A 122 -0.27 -18.77 14.97
C GLN A 122 -0.49 -20.25 15.18
N ASN A 123 0.34 -21.09 14.56
CA ASN A 123 0.23 -22.53 14.68
C ASN A 123 1.14 -23.07 15.79
N PRO A 124 0.73 -24.15 16.50
CA PRO A 124 1.55 -24.77 17.55
C PRO A 124 2.85 -25.40 17.02
N THR A 125 2.94 -25.60 15.70
CA THR A 125 4.15 -26.08 15.00
C THR A 125 5.08 -24.95 14.55
N GLY A 126 4.80 -23.71 14.93
CA GLY A 126 5.61 -22.54 14.59
C GLY A 126 5.05 -21.71 13.44
N GLY A 127 5.26 -20.39 13.52
CA GLY A 127 4.86 -19.42 12.50
C GLY A 127 3.37 -19.07 12.48
N PHE A 128 3.02 -18.12 11.60
CA PHE A 128 1.66 -17.65 11.37
C PHE A 128 1.18 -18.03 9.97
N GLY A 129 -0.09 -18.42 9.85
CA GLY A 129 -0.81 -18.58 8.59
C GLY A 129 -1.52 -17.30 8.14
N GLY A 130 -2.17 -17.34 6.98
CA GLY A 130 -2.94 -16.20 6.44
C GLY A 130 -4.28 -15.96 7.15
N GLY A 131 -4.75 -16.93 7.95
CA GLY A 131 -6.03 -16.91 8.66
C GLY A 131 -6.11 -18.07 9.65
N HIS A 132 -7.19 -18.12 10.44
CA HIS A 132 -7.40 -19.20 11.40
C HIS A 132 -7.48 -20.57 10.71
N GLY A 133 -6.69 -21.54 11.17
CA GLY A 133 -6.63 -22.88 10.60
C GLY A 133 -5.82 -22.99 9.30
N GLN A 134 -5.28 -21.90 8.78
CA GLN A 134 -4.36 -21.94 7.64
C GLN A 134 -2.95 -22.31 8.10
N LEU A 135 -2.25 -23.11 7.29
CA LEU A 135 -0.87 -23.51 7.56
C LEU A 135 0.06 -22.29 7.65
N SER A 136 1.07 -22.40 8.51
CA SER A 136 2.09 -21.38 8.63
C SER A 136 2.81 -21.14 7.30
N HIS A 137 3.08 -19.89 7.00
CA HIS A 137 3.82 -19.50 5.82
C HIS A 137 4.73 -18.31 6.14
N CYS A 138 5.91 -18.25 5.51
CA CYS A 138 6.91 -17.22 5.80
C CYS A 138 6.38 -15.79 5.58
N ALA A 139 5.58 -15.59 4.53
CA ALA A 139 5.01 -14.29 4.19
C ALA A 139 4.03 -13.72 5.26
N PRO A 140 2.94 -14.42 5.66
CA PRO A 140 2.08 -13.95 6.75
C PRO A 140 2.80 -13.94 8.10
N THR A 141 3.79 -14.81 8.33
CA THR A 141 4.66 -14.73 9.52
C THR A 141 5.43 -13.41 9.57
N TYR A 142 6.07 -13.02 8.47
CA TYR A 142 6.75 -11.72 8.35
C TYR A 142 5.78 -10.56 8.62
N ALA A 143 4.62 -10.57 7.97
CA ALA A 143 3.63 -9.50 8.11
C ALA A 143 3.09 -9.41 9.56
N ALA A 144 2.83 -10.55 10.20
CA ALA A 144 2.39 -10.60 11.59
C ALA A 144 3.46 -10.08 12.56
N VAL A 145 4.71 -10.53 12.42
CA VAL A 145 5.82 -10.09 13.28
C VAL A 145 6.07 -8.59 13.16
N LEU A 146 6.07 -8.03 11.93
CA LEU A 146 6.25 -6.59 11.75
C LEU A 146 5.07 -5.79 12.29
N SER A 147 3.85 -6.28 12.13
CA SER A 147 2.66 -5.64 12.69
C SER A 147 2.70 -5.60 14.23
N LEU A 148 3.12 -6.70 14.87
CA LEU A 148 3.33 -6.75 16.32
C LEU A 148 4.48 -5.84 16.78
N ALA A 149 5.57 -5.77 16.00
CA ALA A 149 6.68 -4.85 16.24
C ALA A 149 6.23 -3.37 16.18
N MET A 150 5.37 -3.03 15.22
CA MET A 150 4.87 -1.68 15.00
C MET A 150 3.91 -1.20 16.10
N VAL A 151 2.96 -2.03 16.55
CA VAL A 151 2.06 -1.66 17.67
C VAL A 151 2.77 -1.70 19.03
N GLY A 152 3.90 -2.42 19.10
CA GLY A 152 4.75 -2.53 20.27
C GLY A 152 4.05 -3.13 21.50
N GLY A 153 4.70 -3.02 22.66
CA GLY A 153 4.18 -3.50 23.94
C GLY A 153 4.57 -4.95 24.24
N GLU A 154 4.77 -5.23 25.52
CA GLU A 154 5.19 -6.55 25.97
C GLU A 154 4.17 -7.63 25.60
N GLU A 155 2.88 -7.32 25.67
CA GLU A 155 1.80 -8.26 25.36
C GLU A 155 1.81 -8.67 23.87
N ALA A 156 2.19 -7.75 22.97
CA ALA A 156 2.31 -8.04 21.55
C ALA A 156 3.51 -8.94 21.27
N PHE A 157 4.63 -8.69 21.93
CA PHE A 157 5.85 -9.49 21.75
C PHE A 157 5.72 -10.89 22.35
N GLN A 158 5.06 -11.01 23.51
CA GLN A 158 4.80 -12.29 24.16
C GLN A 158 3.84 -13.19 23.38
N LEU A 159 3.11 -12.66 22.39
CA LEU A 159 2.28 -13.49 21.52
C LEU A 159 3.11 -14.52 20.75
N ILE A 160 4.34 -14.19 20.36
CA ILE A 160 5.15 -14.99 19.45
C ILE A 160 5.79 -16.18 20.19
N ASP A 161 5.46 -17.41 19.79
CA ASP A 161 6.17 -18.62 20.25
C ASP A 161 7.50 -18.75 19.52
N ARG A 162 8.52 -18.10 20.06
CA ARG A 162 9.88 -18.07 19.51
C ARG A 162 10.59 -19.43 19.49
N LYS A 163 10.10 -20.42 20.23
CA LYS A 163 10.72 -21.77 20.25
C LYS A 163 10.13 -22.65 19.16
N ALA A 164 8.86 -22.46 18.84
CA ALA A 164 8.19 -23.19 17.77
C ALA A 164 8.54 -22.63 16.38
N MET A 165 8.78 -21.31 16.26
CA MET A 165 9.27 -20.68 15.03
C MET A 165 10.64 -21.19 14.60
#